data_AF-A0A371EDT0-F1
#
_entry.id   AF-A0A371EDT0-F1
#
_cell.length_a   1.000
_cell.length_b   1.000
_cell.length_c   1.000
_cell.angle_alpha   90.00
_cell.angle_beta   90.00
_cell.angle_gamma   90.00
#
_symmetry.space_group_name_H-M   'P 1'
#
loop_
_entity.id
_entity.type
_entity.pdbx_description
1 polymer ?
#
loop_
_entity_poly.entity_id
_entity_poly.type
_entity_poly.pdbx_seq_one_letter_code
_entity_poly.pdbx_strand_id
1 'polypeptide(L)' 'MGEYGPRLVVPIDLKKKPWEQKYPLHNRWHPDIPPVAEVTAGELFRVEMIDFSGGAITKNHTAYDVKHIDPLTLQSLLK' A
#
# COMPACT_ATOMS: atom_id res chain seq x y z
N MET A 1 6.93 16.10 19.90
CA MET A 1 5.45 16.27 19.77
C MET A 1 4.90 14.87 19.63
N GLY A 2 4.08 14.41 20.58
CA GLY A 2 3.57 13.03 20.57
C GLY A 2 2.68 12.80 19.34
N GLU A 3 2.76 11.62 18.74
CA GLU A 3 1.82 11.23 17.70
C GLU A 3 0.42 11.13 18.32
N TYR A 4 -0.45 12.10 18.00
CA TYR A 4 -1.85 12.06 18.40
C TYR A 4 -2.60 11.14 17.43
N GLY A 5 -2.97 9.94 17.88
CA GLY A 5 -3.84 9.02 17.12
C GLY A 5 -3.53 7.54 17.35
N PRO A 6 -4.32 6.63 16.74
CA PRO A 6 -4.04 5.20 16.74
C PRO A 6 -2.65 4.89 16.17
N ARG A 7 -2.00 3.86 16.71
CA ARG A 7 -0.67 3.41 16.28
C ARG A 7 -0.67 3.09 14.78
N LEU A 8 0.26 3.69 14.03
CA LEU A 8 0.49 3.37 12.62
C LEU A 8 1.33 2.09 12.52
N VAL A 9 0.72 1.00 12.05
CA VAL A 9 1.41 -0.29 11.89
C VAL A 9 2.14 -0.40 10.56
N VAL A 10 1.58 0.22 9.52
CA VAL A 10 2.09 0.13 8.16
C VAL A 10 2.12 1.54 7.57
N PRO A 11 3.29 2.18 7.51
CA PRO A 11 3.46 3.46 6.85
C PRO A 11 3.62 3.29 5.33
N ILE A 12 3.09 4.24 4.56
CA ILE A 12 3.27 4.29 3.09
C ILE A 12 3.97 5.59 2.68
N ASP A 13 4.97 5.46 1.81
CA ASP A 13 5.60 6.60 1.13
C ASP A 13 5.14 6.64 -0.33
N LEU A 14 4.28 7.60 -0.67
CA LEU A 14 3.75 7.77 -2.04
C LEU A 14 4.82 8.17 -3.08
N LYS A 15 6.05 8.49 -2.65
CA LYS A 15 7.18 8.74 -3.56
C LYS A 15 7.94 7.48 -3.93
N LYS A 16 7.67 6.36 -3.27
CA LYS A 16 8.32 5.07 -3.48
C LYS A 16 7.41 4.10 -4.20
N LYS A 17 7.99 3.20 -4.99
CA LYS A 17 7.22 2.13 -5.63
C LYS A 17 6.72 1.12 -4.59
N PRO A 18 5.68 0.33 -4.88
CA PRO A 18 5.12 -0.68 -3.96
C PRO A 18 6.16 -1.63 -3.35
N TRP A 19 7.17 -2.05 -4.12
CA TRP A 19 8.24 -2.96 -3.67
C TRP A 19 9.41 -2.25 -2.96
N GLU A 20 9.41 -0.92 -2.91
CA GLU A 20 10.43 -0.09 -2.23
C GLU A 20 9.94 0.45 -0.88
N GLN A 21 8.70 0.11 -0.51
CA GLN A 21 8.10 0.49 0.78
C GLN A 21 8.86 -0.15 1.95
N LYS A 22 8.69 0.41 3.16
CA LYS A 22 9.27 -0.17 4.39
C LYS A 22 8.91 -1.65 4.54
N TYR A 23 7.67 -1.98 4.22
CA TYR A 23 7.17 -3.34 4.05
C TYR A 23 6.79 -3.50 2.59
N PRO A 24 7.51 -4.33 1.81
CA PRO A 24 7.18 -4.54 0.41
C PRO A 24 5.74 -5.01 0.22
N LEU A 25 5.00 -4.29 -0.62
CA LEU A 25 3.62 -4.64 -0.96
C LEU A 25 3.60 -5.81 -1.94
N HIS A 26 2.58 -6.66 -1.84
CA HIS A 26 2.37 -7.78 -2.74
C HIS A 26 1.05 -7.63 -3.47
N ASN A 27 0.98 -8.22 -4.66
CA ASN A 27 -0.22 -8.18 -5.50
C ASN A 27 -0.82 -9.55 -5.78
N ARG A 28 -0.41 -10.56 -5.01
CA ARG A 28 -0.92 -11.93 -5.06
C ARG A 28 -1.15 -12.43 -3.65
N TRP A 29 -2.16 -13.29 -3.50
CA TRP A 29 -2.43 -13.97 -2.25
C TRP A 29 -1.68 -15.31 -2.25
N HIS A 30 -0.74 -15.47 -1.33
CA HIS A 30 -0.05 -16.74 -1.07
C HIS A 30 0.06 -16.96 0.45
N PRO A 31 -0.07 -18.20 0.96
CA PRO A 31 0.08 -18.49 2.39
C PRO A 31 1.48 -18.17 2.93
N ASP A 32 2.51 -18.32 2.10
CA ASP A 32 3.91 -18.09 2.51
C ASP A 32 4.31 -16.61 2.60
N ILE A 33 3.41 -15.68 2.28
CA ILE A 33 3.68 -14.25 2.47
C ILE A 33 3.64 -13.96 3.97
N PRO A 34 4.75 -13.49 4.56
CA PRO A 34 4.83 -13.24 6.00
C PRO A 34 3.96 -12.05 6.40
N PRO A 35 3.41 -12.04 7.64
CA PRO A 35 2.70 -10.88 8.16
C PRO A 35 3.67 -9.71 8.39
N VAL A 36 3.22 -8.49 8.11
CA VAL A 36 4.05 -7.27 8.30
C VAL A 36 3.91 -6.65 9.69
N ALA A 37 2.86 -7.00 10.43
CA ALA A 37 2.58 -6.48 11.76
C ALA A 37 1.69 -7.43 12.58
N GLU A 38 1.81 -7.31 13.91
CA GLU A 38 0.93 -7.95 14.88
C GLU A 38 0.17 -6.88 15.68
N VAL A 39 -1.07 -7.21 16.05
CA VAL A 39 -1.99 -6.36 16.81
C VAL A 39 -2.72 -7.22 17.83
N THR A 40 -3.12 -6.61 18.94
CA THR A 40 -3.91 -7.30 19.96
C THR A 40 -5.40 -7.22 19.65
N ALA A 41 -6.16 -8.23 20.08
CA ALA A 41 -7.61 -8.22 19.90
C ALA A 41 -8.23 -7.02 20.63
N GLY A 42 -8.98 -6.19 19.89
CA GLY A 42 -9.56 -4.95 20.40
C GLY A 42 -8.66 -3.71 20.26
N GLU A 43 -7.44 -3.84 19.73
CA GLU A 43 -6.58 -2.70 19.45
C GLU A 43 -7.11 -1.86 18.27
N LEU A 44 -7.13 -0.53 18.46
CA LEU A 44 -7.34 0.41 17.37
C LEU A 44 -5.98 0.82 16.78
N PHE A 45 -5.77 0.55 15.51
CA PHE A 45 -4.54 0.85 14.78
C PHE A 45 -4.83 1.40 13.39
N ARG A 46 -3.82 1.98 12.74
CA ARG A 46 -3.91 2.53 11.39
C ARG A 46 -3.00 1.77 10.43
N VAL A 47 -3.54 1.46 9.26
CA VAL A 47 -2.82 0.94 8.09
C VAL A 47 -2.93 1.98 6.99
N GLU A 48 -1.80 2.47 6.50
CA GLU A 48 -1.80 3.31 5.29
C GLU A 48 -1.74 2.41 4.05
N MET A 49 -2.33 2.88 2.95
CA MET A 49 -2.45 2.13 1.71
C MET A 49 -2.04 3.01 0.54
N ILE A 50 -1.47 2.37 -0.48
CA ILE A 50 -1.36 2.97 -1.81
C ILE A 50 -2.63 2.63 -2.60
N ASP A 51 -2.94 3.42 -3.63
CA ASP A 51 -4.06 3.08 -4.49
C ASP A 51 -3.78 1.79 -5.28
N PHE A 52 -4.84 1.17 -5.82
CA PHE A 52 -4.75 -0.14 -6.48
C PHE A 52 -3.74 -0.19 -7.65
N SER A 53 -3.46 0.96 -8.28
CA SER A 53 -2.51 1.09 -9.40
C SER A 53 -1.05 1.19 -8.96
N GLY A 54 -0.80 1.35 -7.65
CA GLY A 54 0.54 1.58 -7.12
C GLY A 54 1.11 2.94 -7.51
N GLY A 55 0.25 3.96 -7.71
CA GLY A 55 0.65 5.31 -8.11
C GLY A 55 0.78 5.54 -9.62
N ALA A 56 0.28 4.64 -10.46
CA ALA A 56 0.39 4.78 -11.92
C ALA A 56 -0.58 5.83 -12.51
N ILE A 57 -1.70 6.12 -11.84
CA ILE A 57 -2.67 7.12 -12.30
C ILE A 57 -2.30 8.52 -11.79
N THR A 58 -1.98 9.43 -12.71
CA THR A 58 -1.52 10.79 -12.41
C THR A 58 -2.61 11.85 -12.58
N LYS A 59 -2.33 13.08 -12.14
CA LYS A 59 -3.26 14.23 -12.21
C LYS A 59 -3.16 15.01 -13.53
N ASN A 60 -2.76 14.37 -14.61
CA ASN A 60 -2.50 15.04 -15.90
C ASN A 60 -3.76 15.35 -16.72
N HIS A 61 -4.98 15.15 -16.17
CA HIS A 61 -6.26 15.42 -16.84
C HIS A 61 -6.42 14.78 -18.23
N THR A 62 -5.77 13.63 -18.47
CA THR A 62 -5.92 12.83 -19.69
C THR A 62 -6.24 11.38 -19.34
N ALA A 63 -6.76 10.62 -20.31
CA ALA A 63 -6.96 9.18 -20.16
C ALA A 63 -5.70 8.35 -20.48
N TYR A 64 -4.54 9.00 -20.66
CA TYR A 64 -3.32 8.32 -21.13
C TYR A 64 -2.86 7.24 -20.16
N ASP A 65 -2.82 7.54 -18.86
CA ASP A 65 -2.36 6.59 -17.83
C ASP A 65 -3.27 5.36 -17.76
N VAL A 66 -4.59 5.57 -17.83
CA VAL A 66 -5.57 4.47 -17.83
C VAL A 66 -5.42 3.57 -19.06
N LYS A 67 -5.10 4.15 -20.23
CA LYS A 67 -4.92 3.39 -21.47
C LYS A 67 -3.64 2.53 -21.48
N HIS A 68 -2.58 2.99 -20.82
CA HIS A 68 -1.25 2.37 -20.89
C HIS A 68 -0.80 1.72 -19.59
N ILE A 69 -1.66 1.65 -18.57
CA ILE A 69 -1.37 0.95 -17.33
C ILE A 69 -1.12 -0.55 -17.60
N ASP A 70 -0.10 -1.11 -16.94
CA ASP A 70 0.13 -2.55 -16.94
C ASP A 70 -0.88 -3.24 -16.00
N PRO A 71 -1.79 -4.10 -16.51
CA PRO A 71 -2.76 -4.79 -15.66
C PRO A 71 -2.11 -5.77 -14.66
N LEU A 72 -0.91 -6.27 -14.94
CA LEU A 72 -0.24 -7.26 -14.09
C LEU A 72 0.31 -6.65 -12.80
N THR A 73 0.58 -5.35 -12.80
CA THR A 73 1.07 -4.60 -11.64
C THR A 73 -0.06 -4.12 -10.73
N LEU A 74 -1.31 -4.30 -11.13
CA LEU A 74 -2.47 -3.95 -10.31
C LEU A 74 -2.56 -4.80 -9.04
N GLN A 75 -3.23 -4.24 -8.03
CA GLN A 75 -3.43 -4.77 -6.68
C GLN A 75 -2.21 -4.65 -5.76
N SER A 76 -1.69 -3.46 -5.51
CA SER A 76 -0.74 -3.25 -4.41
C SER A 76 -1.44 -3.43 -3.05
N LEU A 77 -1.32 -4.62 -2.46
CA LEU A 77 -1.98 -5.01 -1.21
C LEU A 77 -0.98 -5.18 -0.06
N LEU A 78 -1.54 -5.14 1.15
CA LEU A 78 -0.90 -5.46 2.42
C LEU A 78 -1.54 -6.70 3.03
N LYS A 79 -0.71 -7.59 3.56
CA LYS A 79 -1.02 -8.71 4.45
C LYS A 79 -0.07 -8.59 5.63
#